data_AF-A0A5C6ZWF9-F1
#
_entry.id   AF-A0A5C6ZWF9-F1
#
_cell.length_a   1.000
_cell.length_b   1.000
_cell.length_c   1.000
_cell.angle_alpha   90.00
_cell.angle_beta   90.00
_cell.angle_gamma   90.00
#
_symmetry.space_group_name_H-M   'P 1'
#
loop_
_entity.id
_entity.type
_entity.pdbx_description
1 polymer ?
#
loop_
_entity_poly.entity_id
_entity_poly.type
_entity_poly.pdbx_seq_one_letter_code
_entity_poly.pdbx_strand_id
1 'polypeptide(L)'
;MKDYLKTIEDLTPAQKTELDKDIQELHLRLQHELNFHKGHVKDVNINVNLLDEVFLNLTVEFEPSINGIVKGKIVQIDKYPNKEVYHDAINDTETRI
;
A
#
# COMPACT_ATOMS: atom_id res chain seq x y z
N MET A 1 -14.29 -11.84 0.94
CA MET A 1 -13.20 -11.65 -0.04
C MET A 1 -13.68 -10.86 -1.28
N LYS A 2 -14.58 -9.88 -1.13
CA LYS A 2 -15.18 -9.11 -2.23
C LYS A 2 -15.15 -7.59 -2.03
N ASP A 3 -15.03 -7.10 -0.80
CA ASP A 3 -15.21 -5.66 -0.53
C ASP A 3 -14.01 -4.79 -0.93
N TYR A 4 -12.77 -5.30 -0.83
CA TYR A 4 -11.58 -4.51 -1.16
C TYR A 4 -11.43 -4.23 -2.67
N LEU A 5 -11.83 -5.18 -3.53
CA LEU A 5 -11.82 -4.98 -4.99
C LEU A 5 -12.76 -3.84 -5.38
N LYS A 6 -13.92 -3.75 -4.73
CA LYS A 6 -14.88 -2.67 -4.96
C LYS A 6 -14.30 -1.31 -4.59
N THR A 7 -13.55 -1.22 -3.49
CA THR A 7 -12.86 0.02 -3.10
C THR A 7 -11.86 0.48 -4.15
N ILE A 8 -11.10 -0.44 -4.77
CA ILE A 8 -10.20 -0.09 -5.88
C ILE A 8 -10.99 0.28 -7.14
N GLU A 9 -12.06 -0.47 -7.46
CA GLU A 9 -12.88 -0.21 -8.64
C GLU A 9 -13.49 1.19 -8.61
N ASP A 10 -13.95 1.63 -7.43
CA ASP A 10 -14.56 2.94 -7.17
C ASP A 10 -13.54 4.11 -7.23
N LEU A 11 -12.22 3.83 -7.25
CA LEU A 11 -11.21 4.88 -7.42
C LEU A 11 -11.27 5.50 -8.83
N THR A 12 -11.08 6.81 -8.87
CA THR A 12 -10.93 7.54 -10.13
C THR A 12 -9.63 7.11 -10.85
N PRO A 13 -9.53 7.29 -12.17
CA PRO A 13 -8.29 6.98 -12.90
C PRO A 13 -7.05 7.70 -12.33
N ALA A 14 -7.22 8.92 -11.83
CA ALA A 14 -6.14 9.69 -11.20
C ALA A 14 -5.69 9.04 -9.88
N GLN A 15 -6.64 8.66 -9.01
CA GLN A 15 -6.37 7.97 -7.75
C GLN A 15 -5.73 6.59 -7.98
N LYS A 16 -6.15 5.85 -9.01
CA LYS A 16 -5.51 4.58 -9.40
C LYS A 16 -4.06 4.76 -9.81
N THR A 17 -3.77 5.82 -10.57
CA THR A 17 -2.41 6.13 -11.02
C THR A 17 -1.50 6.51 -9.84
N GLU A 18 -2.01 7.30 -8.90
CA GLU A 18 -1.29 7.64 -7.67
C GLU A 18 -1.03 6.40 -6.81
N LEU A 19 -2.05 5.56 -6.62
CA LEU A 19 -1.93 4.31 -5.88
C LEU A 19 -0.87 3.37 -6.48
N ASP A 20 -0.87 3.19 -7.82
CA ASP A 20 0.13 2.37 -8.50
C ASP A 20 1.55 2.91 -8.30
N LYS A 21 1.70 4.25 -8.32
CA LYS A 21 2.98 4.90 -8.07
C LYS A 21 3.46 4.68 -6.63
N ASP A 22 2.59 4.86 -5.64
CA ASP A 22 2.92 4.67 -4.23
C ASP A 22 3.35 3.23 -3.93
N ILE A 23 2.65 2.24 -4.49
CA ILE A 23 3.01 0.82 -4.35
C ILE A 23 4.37 0.52 -5.00
N GLN A 24 4.65 1.11 -6.18
CA GLN A 24 5.94 0.95 -6.84
C GLN A 24 7.09 1.57 -6.03
N GLU A 25 6.91 2.79 -5.53
CA GLU A 25 7.91 3.46 -4.69
C GLU A 25 8.17 2.68 -3.40
N LEU A 26 7.13 2.18 -2.73
CA LEU A 26 7.28 1.34 -1.56
C LEU A 26 8.08 0.07 -1.87
N HIS A 27 7.76 -0.60 -2.97
CA HIS A 27 8.49 -1.80 -3.35
C HIS A 27 9.98 -1.50 -3.60
N LEU A 28 10.31 -0.38 -4.28
CA LEU A 28 11.70 0.03 -4.48
C LEU A 28 12.42 0.31 -3.15
N ARG A 29 11.74 0.94 -2.18
CA ARG A 29 12.28 1.15 -0.83
C ARG A 29 12.53 -0.18 -0.11
N LEU A 30 11.58 -1.11 -0.13
CA LEU A 30 11.74 -2.43 0.47
C LEU A 30 12.90 -3.21 -0.17
N GLN A 31 13.09 -3.10 -1.49
CA GLN A 31 14.26 -3.67 -2.17
C GLN A 31 15.57 -3.10 -1.68
N HIS A 32 15.64 -1.77 -1.55
CA HIS A 32 16.86 -1.08 -1.13
C HIS A 32 17.18 -1.32 0.36
N GLU A 33 16.18 -1.20 1.24
CA GLU A 33 16.35 -1.27 2.69
C GLU A 33 16.50 -2.70 3.21
N LEU A 34 15.72 -3.65 2.68
CA LEU A 34 15.72 -5.03 3.16
C LEU A 34 16.62 -5.95 2.32
N ASN A 35 17.36 -5.40 1.36
CA ASN A 35 18.16 -6.15 0.40
C ASN A 35 17.33 -7.26 -0.26
N PHE A 36 16.07 -6.94 -0.55
CA PHE A 36 14.98 -7.87 -0.87
C PHE A 36 15.12 -8.45 -2.28
N HIS A 37 16.14 -9.29 -2.45
CA HIS A 37 16.45 -9.98 -3.70
C HIS A 37 16.08 -11.46 -3.66
N LYS A 38 15.67 -12.00 -2.50
CA LYS A 38 15.51 -13.45 -2.29
C LYS A 38 14.32 -13.90 -1.43
N GLY A 39 13.55 -12.99 -0.83
CA GLY A 39 12.45 -13.33 0.08
C GLY A 39 11.06 -13.01 -0.50
N HIS A 40 10.00 -13.46 0.17
CA HIS A 40 8.66 -12.87 0.07
C HIS A 40 8.47 -11.92 1.25
N VAL A 41 8.02 -10.67 1.03
CA VAL A 41 7.56 -9.81 2.13
C VAL A 41 6.07 -10.02 2.23
N LYS A 42 5.61 -10.43 3.40
CA LYS A 42 4.19 -10.57 3.68
C LYS A 42 3.76 -9.48 4.65
N ASP A 43 2.47 -9.19 4.60
CA ASP A 43 1.79 -8.36 5.59
C ASP A 43 2.40 -6.95 5.72
N VAL A 44 2.82 -6.34 4.60
CA VAL A 44 3.28 -4.95 4.60
C VAL A 44 2.06 -4.04 4.69
N ASN A 45 1.89 -3.40 5.84
CA ASN A 45 0.83 -2.41 6.03
C ASN A 45 1.30 -1.04 5.56
N ILE A 46 0.46 -0.39 4.75
CA ILE A 46 0.76 0.88 4.10
C ILE A 46 -0.44 1.79 4.26
N ASN A 47 -0.21 2.97 4.81
CA ASN A 47 -1.21 4.03 4.80
C ASN A 47 -0.99 4.87 3.54
N VAL A 48 -2.03 5.01 2.72
CA VAL A 48 -2.00 5.82 1.49
C VAL A 48 -3.05 6.93 1.54
N ASN A 49 -2.65 8.10 1.07
CA ASN A 49 -3.52 9.24 0.87
C ASN A 49 -3.61 9.50 -0.64
N LEU A 50 -4.76 9.21 -1.23
CA LEU A 50 -5.00 9.42 -2.65
C LEU A 50 -5.68 10.77 -2.86
N LEU A 51 -4.94 11.73 -3.41
CA LEU A 51 -5.35 13.09 -3.74
C LEU A 51 -5.97 13.91 -2.59
N ASP A 52 -5.68 13.58 -1.32
CA ASP A 52 -6.32 14.19 -0.14
C ASP A 52 -7.84 13.93 -0.02
N GLU A 53 -8.34 12.94 -0.78
CA GLU A 53 -9.77 12.61 -0.86
C GLU A 53 -10.07 11.20 -0.34
N VAL A 54 -9.17 10.25 -0.57
CA VAL A 54 -9.36 8.85 -0.20
C VAL A 54 -8.18 8.36 0.62
N PHE A 55 -8.47 7.97 1.85
CA PHE A 55 -7.49 7.53 2.83
C PHE A 55 -7.63 6.03 3.05
N LEU A 56 -6.60 5.25 2.74
CA LEU A 56 -6.65 3.78 2.83
C LEU A 56 -5.49 3.24 3.67
N ASN A 57 -5.75 2.12 4.33
CA ASN A 57 -4.74 1.20 4.84
C ASN A 57 -4.73 -0.03 3.94
N LEU A 58 -3.57 -0.37 3.40
CA LEU A 58 -3.38 -1.48 2.49
C LEU A 58 -2.45 -2.48 3.14
N THR A 59 -2.83 -3.75 3.14
CA THR A 59 -1.89 -4.84 3.40
C THR A 59 -1.47 -5.42 2.07
N VAL A 60 -0.17 -5.40 1.79
CA VAL A 60 0.41 -5.87 0.53
C VAL A 60 1.42 -6.97 0.79
N GLU A 61 1.33 -8.02 -0.01
CA GLU A 61 2.37 -9.03 -0.12
C GLU A 61 3.19 -8.77 -1.38
N PHE A 62 4.51 -8.73 -1.23
CA PHE A 62 5.43 -8.60 -2.35
C PHE A 62 6.12 -9.93 -2.60
N GLU A 63 5.98 -10.42 -3.84
CA GLU A 63 6.75 -11.54 -4.34
C GLU A 63 8.15 -11.06 -4.77
N PRO A 64 9.18 -11.93 -4.66
CA PRO A 64 10.50 -11.61 -5.19
C PRO A 64 10.40 -11.30 -6.69
N SER A 65 11.17 -10.31 -7.13
CA SER A 65 11.23 -9.93 -8.54
C SER A 65 11.75 -11.10 -9.37
N ILE A 66 10.93 -11.61 -10.30
CA ILE A 66 11.32 -12.63 -11.26
C ILE A 66 11.54 -11.91 -12.60
N ASN A 67 12.76 -11.97 -13.12
CA ASN A 67 13.16 -11.28 -14.37
C ASN A 67 12.94 -9.76 -14.35
N GLY A 68 13.08 -9.11 -13.19
CA GLY A 68 12.88 -7.66 -13.04
C GLY A 68 11.42 -7.24 -12.93
N ILE A 69 10.46 -8.18 -13.03
CA ILE A 69 9.04 -7.90 -12.87
C ILE A 69 8.66 -8.14 -11.41
N VAL A 70 8.19 -7.07 -10.78
CA VAL A 70 7.67 -7.06 -9.41
C VAL A 70 6.21 -7.47 -9.43
N LYS A 71 5.83 -8.36 -8.52
CA LYS A 71 4.42 -8.68 -8.27
C LYS A 71 4.09 -8.35 -6.83
N GLY A 72 3.41 -7.22 -6.66
CA GLY A 72 2.72 -6.88 -5.42
C GLY A 72 1.27 -7.36 -5.50
N LYS A 73 0.77 -7.97 -4.45
CA LYS A 73 -0.64 -8.33 -4.31
C LYS A 73 -1.20 -7.64 -3.08
N ILE A 74 -2.22 -6.82 -3.29
CA ILE A 74 -3.02 -6.29 -2.20
C ILE A 74 -3.86 -7.43 -1.64
N VAL A 75 -3.67 -7.74 -0.35
CA VAL A 75 -4.38 -8.81 0.35
C VAL A 75 -5.49 -8.28 1.26
N GLN A 76 -5.38 -7.02 1.69
CA GLN A 76 -6.40 -6.33 2.48
C GLN A 76 -6.41 -4.83 2.17
N ILE A 77 -7.60 -4.23 2.24
CA ILE A 77 -7.82 -2.79 2.12
C ILE A 77 -8.85 -2.39 3.15
N ASP A 78 -8.49 -1.42 3.98
CA ASP A 78 -9.39 -0.75 4.88
C ASP A 78 -9.42 0.73 4.53
N LYS A 79 -10.61 1.32 4.51
CA LYS A 79 -10.78 2.74 4.25
C LYS A 79 -10.93 3.49 5.56
N TYR A 80 -10.12 4.53 5.73
CA TYR A 80 -10.33 5.46 6.83
C TYR A 80 -11.53 6.37 6.54
N PRO A 81 -12.33 6.70 7.56
CA PRO A 81 -13.53 7.51 7.37
C PRO A 81 -13.22 8.95 6.99
N ASN A 82 -12.04 9.47 7.37
CA ASN A 82 -11.60 10.84 7.09
C ASN A 82 -10.07 10.99 7.30
N LYS A 83 -9.57 12.19 6.98
CA LYS A 83 -8.16 12.59 7.09
C LYS A 83 -7.62 12.59 8.53
N GLU A 84 -8.44 12.95 9.52
CA GLU A 84 -8.03 13.02 10.93
C GLU A 84 -7.68 11.61 11.44
N VAL A 85 -8.58 10.65 11.21
CA VAL A 85 -8.35 9.25 11.61
C VAL A 85 -7.15 8.65 10.87
N TYR A 86 -6.95 9.01 9.60
CA TYR A 86 -5.77 8.61 8.84
C TYR A 86 -4.47 9.13 9.45
N HIS A 87 -4.41 10.43 9.78
CA HIS A 87 -3.23 11.01 10.41
C HIS A 87 -2.95 10.43 11.79
N ASP A 88 -3.99 10.21 12.60
CA ASP A 88 -3.86 9.56 13.90
C ASP A 88 -3.25 8.16 13.76
N ALA A 89 -3.71 7.39 12.77
CA ALA A 89 -3.16 6.06 12.49
C ALA A 89 -1.68 6.11 12.08
N ILE A 90 -1.27 7.05 11.22
CA ILE A 90 0.14 7.21 10.84
C ILE A 90 1.00 7.58 12.04
N ASN A 91 0.54 8.56 12.84
CA ASN A 91 1.28 9.04 14.00
C ASN A 91 1.42 7.94 15.07
N ASP A 92 0.41 7.10 15.30
CA ASP A 92 0.52 5.94 16.21
C ASP A 92 1.52 4.89 15.70
N THR A 93 1.61 4.73 14.38
CA THR A 93 2.53 3.76 13.74
C THR A 93 3.99 4.23 13.84
N GLU A 94 4.26 5.52 13.69
CA GLU A 94 5.60 6.11 13.85
C GLU A 94 6.07 6.16 15.32
N THR A 95 5.15 6.10 16.28
CA THR A 95 5.49 6.13 17.73
C THR A 95 5.92 4.76 18.27
N ARG A 96 5.88 3.69 17.46
CA ARG A 96 6.14 2.30 17.88
C ARG A 96 7.44 1.68 17.38
N ILE A 97 8.39 2.49 16.90
CA ILE A 97 9.72 2.03 16.45
C ILE A 97 10.75 2.15 17.57
#